data_AF-A4SA83-F1
#
_entry.id   AF-A4SA83-F1
#
_cell.length_a   1.000
_cell.length_b   1.000
_cell.length_c   1.000
_cell.angle_alpha   90.00
_cell.angle_beta   90.00
_cell.angle_gamma   90.00
#
_symmetry.space_group_name_H-M   'P 1'
#
loop_
_entity.id
_entity.type
_entity.pdbx_description
1 polymer ?
#
loop_
_entity_poly.entity_id
_entity_poly.type
_entity_poly.pdbx_seq_one_letter_code
_entity_poly.pdbx_strand_id
1 'polypeptide(L)'
;MKRGCMPKFTRWFEHCVTVEFPEKWVGNKIRNSDIFIEYQAWLPAAARGQDSATKVGNKLKDFFKKEKGHRIPMEEDHLRQGRDEKGVYWEIDRDGCFEWLKNNGYTGETELAPAVVWCSY
;
A
#
# COMPACT_ATOMS: atom_id res chain seq x y z
N MET A 1 -15.83 -4.88 10.60
CA MET A 1 -16.02 -3.91 9.48
C MET A 1 -16.36 -4.69 8.21
N LYS A 2 -17.32 -4.25 7.39
CA LYS A 2 -17.63 -4.96 6.13
C LYS A 2 -16.59 -4.61 5.07
N ARG A 3 -15.64 -5.51 4.81
CA ARG A 3 -14.55 -5.39 3.80
C ARG A 3 -15.05 -4.87 2.43
N GLY A 4 -16.32 -5.11 2.10
CA GLY A 4 -16.97 -4.65 0.86
C GLY A 4 -17.17 -3.14 0.72
N CYS A 5 -17.14 -2.36 1.81
CA CYS A 5 -17.29 -0.90 1.75
C CYS A 5 -15.97 -0.15 1.50
N MET A 6 -14.82 -0.86 1.55
CA MET A 6 -13.52 -0.23 1.34
C MET A 6 -13.28 0.09 -0.14
N PRO A 7 -12.71 1.27 -0.46
CA PRO A 7 -12.22 1.58 -1.80
C PRO A 7 -11.30 0.47 -2.32
N LYS A 8 -11.32 0.24 -3.64
CA LYS A 8 -10.50 -0.81 -4.28
C LYS A 8 -9.02 -0.66 -3.94
N PHE A 9 -8.52 0.58 -3.94
CA PHE A 9 -7.13 0.89 -3.63
C PHE A 9 -6.77 0.53 -2.19
N THR A 10 -7.60 0.89 -1.21
CA THR A 10 -7.41 0.53 0.21
C THR A 10 -7.37 -0.98 0.41
N ARG A 11 -8.26 -1.73 -0.26
CA ARG A 11 -8.25 -3.21 -0.21
C ARG A 11 -6.98 -3.82 -0.78
N TRP A 12 -6.51 -3.29 -1.90
CA TRP A 12 -5.25 -3.72 -2.49
C TRP A 12 -4.07 -3.42 -1.56
N PHE A 13 -3.99 -2.20 -1.02
CA PHE A 13 -2.90 -1.81 -0.13
C PHE A 13 -2.89 -2.65 1.15
N GLU A 14 -4.07 -2.88 1.75
CA GLU A 14 -4.22 -3.80 2.88
C GLU A 14 -3.69 -5.19 2.55
N HIS A 15 -4.10 -5.76 1.41
CA HIS A 15 -3.62 -7.06 0.96
C HIS A 15 -2.10 -7.11 0.76
N CYS A 16 -1.48 -6.06 0.20
CA CYS A 16 -0.03 -5.97 0.11
C CYS A 16 0.63 -5.98 1.49
N VAL A 17 0.08 -5.25 2.47
CA VAL A 17 0.69 -5.21 3.80
C VAL A 17 0.50 -6.52 4.56
N THR A 18 -0.71 -7.08 4.54
CA THR A 18 -1.10 -8.21 5.39
C THR A 18 -0.81 -9.58 4.80
N VAL A 19 -0.90 -9.75 3.48
CA VAL A 19 -0.82 -11.06 2.82
C VAL A 19 0.45 -11.18 1.96
N GLU A 20 0.63 -10.28 1.01
CA GLU A 20 1.67 -10.41 -0.03
C GLU A 20 2.46 -9.10 -0.15
N PHE A 21 3.39 -8.89 0.78
CA PHE A 21 4.22 -7.69 0.76
C PHE A 21 5.29 -7.82 -0.32
N PRO A 22 5.32 -6.94 -1.33
CA PRO A 22 6.26 -7.07 -2.42
C PRO A 22 7.70 -6.96 -1.92
N GLU A 23 8.53 -7.99 -2.15
CA GLU A 23 9.92 -8.02 -1.68
C GLU A 23 10.73 -6.80 -2.15
N LYS A 24 10.47 -6.35 -3.38
CA LYS A 24 11.10 -5.15 -3.97
C LYS A 24 10.76 -3.84 -3.25
N TRP A 25 9.83 -3.84 -2.30
CA TRP A 25 9.48 -2.68 -1.47
C TRP A 25 10.33 -2.62 -0.20
N VAL A 26 10.82 -3.76 0.29
CA VAL A 26 11.57 -3.84 1.55
C VAL A 26 12.87 -3.04 1.43
N GLY A 27 12.98 -1.97 2.23
CA GLY A 27 14.18 -1.11 2.28
C GLY A 27 14.50 -0.33 0.99
N ASN A 28 13.53 -0.22 0.07
CA ASN A 28 13.76 0.34 -1.26
C ASN A 28 12.87 1.56 -1.56
N LYS A 29 13.35 2.42 -2.47
CA LYS A 29 12.59 3.56 -3.02
C LYS A 29 11.72 3.10 -4.18
N ILE A 30 10.41 3.08 -3.97
CA ILE A 30 9.43 2.53 -4.90
C ILE A 30 8.85 3.65 -5.76
N ARG A 31 8.74 3.45 -7.08
CA ARG A 31 8.18 4.46 -7.98
C ARG A 31 6.69 4.29 -8.16
N ASN A 32 6.02 5.37 -8.55
CA ASN A 32 4.61 5.33 -8.93
C ASN A 32 4.32 4.28 -10.03
N SER A 33 5.26 4.05 -10.94
CA SER A 33 5.17 2.99 -11.96
C SER A 33 5.15 1.59 -11.35
N ASP A 34 5.98 1.34 -10.34
CA ASP A 34 6.07 0.03 -9.70
C ASP A 34 4.80 -0.28 -8.92
N ILE A 35 4.31 0.69 -8.15
CA ILE A 35 3.03 0.62 -7.41
C ILE A 35 1.88 0.40 -8.39
N PHE A 36 1.91 1.07 -9.53
CA PHE A 36 0.91 0.90 -10.58
C PHE A 36 0.91 -0.50 -11.17
N ILE A 37 2.08 -1.06 -11.49
CA ILE A 37 2.19 -2.42 -12.02
C ILE A 37 1.60 -3.44 -11.03
N GLU A 38 1.94 -3.33 -9.74
CA GLU A 38 1.40 -4.21 -8.70
C GLU A 38 -0.12 -4.08 -8.56
N TYR A 39 -0.62 -2.83 -8.52
CA TYR A 39 -2.05 -2.57 -8.42
C TYR A 39 -2.81 -3.12 -9.64
N GLN A 40 -2.26 -2.97 -10.85
CA GLN A 40 -2.87 -3.49 -12.07
C GLN A 40 -2.86 -5.02 -12.12
N ALA A 41 -1.79 -5.66 -11.63
CA ALA A 41 -1.68 -7.11 -11.56
C ALA A 41 -2.76 -7.71 -10.64
N TRP A 42 -2.99 -7.08 -9.48
CA TRP A 42 -4.00 -7.50 -8.51
C TRP A 42 -5.44 -7.31 -8.99
N LEU A 43 -5.71 -6.30 -9.81
CA LEU A 43 -7.05 -6.04 -10.34
C LEU A 43 -7.52 -7.14 -11.32
N PRO A 44 -8.83 -7.47 -11.31
CA PRO A 44 -9.41 -8.35 -12.32
C PRO A 44 -9.27 -7.71 -13.71
N ALA A 45 -9.12 -8.54 -14.75
CA ALA A 45 -8.81 -8.09 -16.11
C ALA A 45 -9.74 -6.97 -16.62
N ALA A 46 -11.04 -7.04 -16.34
CA ALA A 46 -12.02 -6.03 -16.73
C ALA A 46 -11.84 -4.65 -16.06
N ALA A 47 -11.07 -4.57 -14.99
CA ALA A 47 -10.76 -3.32 -14.27
C ALA A 47 -9.35 -2.79 -14.56
N ARG A 48 -8.53 -3.52 -15.33
CA ARG A 48 -7.18 -3.08 -15.71
C ARG A 48 -7.24 -1.91 -16.71
N GLY A 49 -6.23 -1.04 -16.69
CA GLY A 49 -6.07 0.11 -17.58
C GLY A 49 -6.91 1.35 -17.23
N GLN A 50 -7.74 1.31 -16.18
CA GLN A 50 -8.60 2.45 -15.79
C GLN A 50 -7.83 3.58 -15.08
N ASP A 51 -6.65 3.29 -14.55
CA ASP A 51 -5.79 4.23 -13.83
C ASP A 51 -4.46 4.44 -14.57
N SER A 52 -3.73 5.49 -14.20
CA SER A 52 -2.34 5.74 -14.62
C SER A 52 -1.41 5.67 -13.41
N ALA A 53 -0.10 5.54 -13.65
CA ALA A 53 0.90 5.54 -12.60
C ALA A 53 0.79 6.78 -11.69
N THR A 54 0.61 7.96 -12.29
CA THR A 54 0.41 9.21 -11.54
C THR A 54 -0.87 9.17 -10.70
N LYS A 55 -1.99 8.66 -11.25
CA LYS A 55 -3.23 8.53 -10.48
C LYS A 55 -3.08 7.57 -9.31
N VAL A 56 -2.39 6.44 -9.49
CA VAL A 56 -2.12 5.50 -8.40
C VAL A 56 -1.23 6.12 -7.32
N GLY A 57 -0.17 6.84 -7.71
CA GLY A 57 0.63 7.61 -6.76
C GLY A 57 -0.16 8.67 -6.00
N ASN A 58 -1.12 9.34 -6.66
CA ASN A 58 -2.02 10.28 -6.00
C ASN A 58 -2.99 9.56 -5.04
N LYS A 59 -3.51 8.39 -5.40
CA LYS A 59 -4.33 7.58 -4.47
C LYS A 59 -3.55 7.17 -3.24
N LEU A 60 -2.28 6.79 -3.41
CA LEU A 60 -1.38 6.53 -2.29
C LEU A 60 -1.25 7.79 -1.44
N LYS A 61 -0.88 8.93 -2.02
CA LYS A 61 -0.82 10.22 -1.31
C LYS A 61 -2.11 10.60 -0.56
N ASP A 62 -3.26 10.44 -1.21
CA ASP A 62 -4.56 10.80 -0.65
C ASP A 62 -4.97 9.86 0.48
N PHE A 63 -4.57 8.59 0.40
CA PHE A 63 -4.74 7.61 1.47
C PHE A 63 -4.05 8.04 2.77
N PHE A 64 -2.92 8.78 2.70
CA PHE A 64 -2.27 9.35 3.89
C PHE A 64 -2.89 10.67 4.33
N LYS A 65 -3.20 11.54 3.37
CA LYS A 65 -3.49 12.95 3.67
C LYS A 65 -4.96 13.22 3.95
N LYS A 66 -5.90 12.40 3.48
CA LYS A 66 -7.21 12.96 3.13
C LYS A 66 -8.45 12.10 3.17
N GLU A 67 -8.54 11.00 3.93
CA GLU A 67 -9.90 10.60 4.33
C GLU A 67 -10.31 11.33 5.61
N LYS A 68 -11.24 12.28 5.45
CA LYS A 68 -12.22 12.57 6.51
C LYS A 68 -12.84 11.23 6.92
N GLY A 69 -12.36 10.60 8.00
CA GLY A 69 -12.81 9.27 8.40
C GLY A 69 -11.73 8.37 9.02
N HIS A 70 -10.43 8.69 8.90
CA HIS A 70 -9.41 7.98 9.67
C HIS A 70 -9.54 8.28 11.16
N ARG A 71 -9.43 7.25 11.99
CA ARG A 71 -9.35 7.39 13.45
C ARG A 71 -7.99 7.91 13.89
N ILE A 72 -6.93 7.47 13.22
CA ILE A 72 -5.54 7.84 13.50
C ILE A 72 -4.85 8.21 12.17
N PRO A 73 -4.15 9.36 12.08
CA PRO A 73 -3.39 9.72 10.90
C PRO A 73 -2.21 8.76 10.68
N MET A 74 -1.74 8.61 9.44
CA MET A 74 -0.51 7.85 9.19
C MET A 74 0.69 8.68 9.62
N GLU A 75 1.60 8.06 10.37
CA GLU A 75 2.88 8.67 10.70
C GLU A 75 3.78 8.70 9.46
N GLU A 76 4.50 9.81 9.25
CA GLU A 76 5.37 9.96 8.08
C GLU A 76 6.41 8.84 8.02
N ASP A 77 6.85 8.32 9.16
CA ASP A 77 7.85 7.25 9.23
C ASP A 77 7.35 5.89 8.73
N HIS A 78 6.05 5.63 8.83
CA HIS A 78 5.45 4.38 8.34
C HIS A 78 5.33 4.36 6.82
N LEU A 79 5.13 5.54 6.23
CA LEU A 79 5.13 5.68 4.78
C LEU A 79 5.58 7.07 4.33
N ARG A 80 6.78 7.11 3.74
CA ARG A 80 7.44 8.35 3.35
C ARG A 80 7.27 8.62 1.86
N GLN A 81 6.93 9.86 1.53
CA GLN A 81 7.00 10.38 0.17
C GLN A 81 8.26 11.20 0.00
N GLY A 82 9.05 10.89 -1.04
CA GLY A 82 10.20 11.71 -1.43
C GLY A 82 10.22 12.02 -2.92
N ARG A 83 11.21 12.84 -3.32
CA ARG A 83 11.48 13.14 -4.73
C ARG A 83 12.98 13.17 -4.96
N ASP A 84 13.41 12.60 -6.08
CA ASP A 84 14.78 12.67 -6.57
C ASP A 84 14.80 12.98 -8.08
N GLU A 85 15.96 12.87 -8.71
CA GLU A 85 16.17 13.12 -10.15
C GLU A 85 15.29 12.23 -11.04
N LYS A 86 14.88 11.05 -10.57
CA LYS A 86 14.01 10.10 -11.29
C LYS A 86 12.52 10.32 -10.99
N GLY A 87 12.18 11.30 -10.16
CA GLY A 87 10.80 11.67 -9.83
C GLY A 87 10.39 11.28 -8.41
N VAL A 88 9.08 11.13 -8.20
CA VAL A 88 8.50 10.79 -6.88
C VAL A 88 8.81 9.34 -6.53
N TYR A 89 9.20 9.11 -5.28
CA TYR A 89 9.36 7.78 -4.71
C TYR A 89 8.63 7.64 -3.38
N TRP A 90 8.44 6.39 -2.98
CA TRP A 90 7.81 5.98 -1.74
C TRP A 90 8.70 5.00 -1.00
N GLU A 91 8.78 5.14 0.32
CA GLU A 91 9.39 4.16 1.21
C GLU A 91 8.28 3.68 2.15
N ILE A 92 8.11 2.36 2.25
CA ILE A 92 6.97 1.74 2.95
C ILE A 92 7.53 0.87 4.07
N ASP A 93 7.31 1.30 5.31
CA ASP A 93 7.51 0.46 6.47
C ASP A 93 6.26 -0.43 6.65
N ARG A 94 6.45 -1.73 6.42
CA ARG A 94 5.37 -2.72 6.46
C ARG A 94 4.74 -2.80 7.84
N ASP A 95 5.55 -2.76 8.90
CA ASP A 95 5.10 -2.95 10.28
C ASP A 95 4.29 -1.73 10.73
N GLY A 96 4.81 -0.53 10.47
CA GLY A 96 4.09 0.71 10.70
C GLY A 96 2.77 0.83 9.93
N CYS A 97 2.77 0.43 8.65
CA CYS A 97 1.55 0.40 7.83
C CYS A 97 0.52 -0.59 8.37
N PHE A 98 0.96 -1.76 8.86
CA PHE A 98 0.07 -2.76 9.44
C PHE A 98 -0.60 -2.27 10.72
N GLU A 99 0.18 -1.73 11.65
CA GLU A 99 -0.37 -1.18 12.90
C GLU A 99 -1.33 -0.03 12.61
N TRP A 100 -1.04 0.81 11.62
CA TRP A 100 -1.97 1.85 11.19
C TRP A 100 -3.27 1.27 10.60
N LEU A 101 -3.21 0.25 9.75
CA LEU A 101 -4.37 -0.42 9.17
C LEU A 101 -5.25 -1.03 10.27
N LYS A 102 -4.62 -1.69 11.25
CA LYS A 102 -5.28 -2.29 12.42
C LYS A 102 -5.97 -1.24 13.28
N ASN A 103 -5.27 -0.16 13.63
CA ASN A 103 -5.80 0.91 14.47
C ASN A 103 -6.95 1.69 13.82
N ASN A 104 -6.98 1.76 12.49
CA ASN A 104 -8.08 2.35 11.73
C ASN A 104 -9.16 1.34 11.31
N GLY A 105 -9.02 0.06 11.68
CA GLY A 105 -9.99 -1.00 11.40
C GLY A 105 -10.04 -1.46 9.94
N TYR A 106 -9.05 -1.07 9.12
CA TYR A 106 -8.97 -1.46 7.70
C TYR A 106 -8.59 -2.93 7.49
N THR A 107 -7.99 -3.57 8.49
CA THR A 107 -7.76 -5.00 8.50
C THR A 107 -8.39 -5.67 9.73
N GLY A 108 -8.77 -6.94 9.58
CA GLY A 108 -9.18 -7.81 10.68
C GLY A 108 -8.04 -8.71 11.16
N GLU A 109 -6.89 -8.67 10.49
CA GLU A 109 -5.71 -9.46 10.87
C GLU A 109 -5.13 -8.93 12.19
N THR A 110 -4.80 -9.85 13.09
CA THR A 110 -4.26 -9.52 14.41
C THR A 110 -2.74 -9.42 14.41
N GLU A 111 -2.11 -10.14 13.49
CA GLU A 111 -0.66 -10.29 13.35
C GLU A 111 -0.27 -10.21 11.87
N LEU A 112 0.94 -9.72 11.60
CA LEU A 112 1.53 -9.75 10.27
C LEU A 112 1.92 -11.19 9.92
N ALA A 113 1.51 -11.64 8.72
CA ALA A 113 2.07 -12.86 8.17
C ALA A 113 3.61 -12.71 8.10
N PRO A 114 4.38 -13.71 8.55
CA PRO A 114 5.84 -13.65 8.50
C PRO A 114 6.27 -13.30 7.08
N ALA A 115 7.27 -12.41 6.94
CA ALA A 115 7.84 -12.10 5.63
C ALA A 115 8.17 -13.42 4.94
N VAL A 116 7.68 -13.61 3.71
CA VAL A 116 7.92 -14.85 2.98
C VAL A 116 9.41 -14.93 2.70
N VAL A 117 10.15 -15.58 3.59
CA VAL A 117 11.53 -15.97 3.32
C VAL A 117 11.39 -17.16 2.39
N TRP A 118 11.47 -16.92 1.08
CA TRP A 118 11.76 -18.00 0.15
C TRP A 118 13.13 -18.54 0.55
N CYS A 119 13.15 -19.67 1.27
CA CYS A 119 14.36 -20.44 1.46
C CYS A 119 14.88 -20.80 0.08
N SER A 120 15.93 -20.11 -0.37
CA SER A 120 16.74 -20.54 -1.49
C SER A 120 17.35 -21.88 -1.13
N TYR A 121 16.83 -22.97 -1.71
CA TYR A 121 17.49 -24.27 -1.75
C TYR A 121 18.50 -24.31 -2.89
#